data_AF-A0A068RPT9-F1
#
_entry.id   AF-A0A068RPT9-F1
#
_cell.length_a   1.000
_cell.length_b   1.000
_cell.length_c   1.000
_cell.angle_alpha   90.00
_cell.angle_beta   90.00
_cell.angle_gamma   90.00
#
_symmetry.space_group_name_H-M   'P 1'
#
loop_
_entity.id
_entity.type
_entity.pdbx_description
1 polymer ?
#
loop_
_entity_poly.entity_id
_entity_poly.type
_entity_poly.pdbx_seq_one_letter_code
_entity_poly.pdbx_strand_id
1 'polypeptide(L)'
;MMVVLFGLCLTRMGIFTMDKQKWLSKTNLVFFTPCLLFSNIASTISIQKLCAYWPIPAFYFTFAFVSWLLAHVVSRMAGLNAQYRRFVLACSVFGNTNSMPIAIITSLAVSEAGQILFWDADDSQEFVAARGISYTLFYAIFGNLLRWSYGYGLLQKTEQDLLDEQQEHDMHGRAESGKLNGGTEIVISKGYGSCSPIQDDNDDDDQGRHQQGRMPDRRLSSMTLTAATDQDGDDDVKQSYTAAPPATPKETQLLASFPTLPAMDDSHKNSNSISDLIMQAGQRIHRFMSPPLYAAFLALVVGLTPLKHLLYAKDSFLYPCLTKAIENCGRAAVPLILTTLGAQLYIISTSQHSAAPAMMKPVISAILVRMVIMPFVVAPITIAFVVYGARISLLATDPVFITMMVVLGCSPTAINLVQITQVNGVFEEEMLRMLFWTYGVVCIPVCTAVVFLGLTIVDKVMLY
;
A
#
# COMPACT_ATOMS: atom_id res chain seq x y z
N MET A 1 -17.85 2.48 1.88
CA MET A 1 -18.44 1.63 0.82
C MET A 1 -18.88 2.42 -0.40
N MET A 2 -19.65 3.52 -0.26
CA MET A 2 -20.06 4.33 -1.43
C MET A 2 -18.90 4.83 -2.30
N VAL A 3 -17.82 5.33 -1.70
CA VAL A 3 -16.63 5.80 -2.46
C VAL A 3 -15.95 4.67 -3.26
N VAL A 4 -15.92 3.45 -2.69
CA VAL A 4 -15.38 2.26 -3.35
C VAL A 4 -16.28 1.86 -4.53
N LEU A 5 -17.60 1.86 -4.35
CA LEU A 5 -18.56 1.59 -5.42
C LEU A 5 -18.46 2.62 -6.56
N PHE A 6 -18.23 3.89 -6.22
CA PHE A 6 -18.02 4.93 -7.21
C PHE A 6 -16.77 4.68 -8.05
N GLY A 7 -15.64 4.32 -7.42
CA GLY A 7 -14.42 3.92 -8.13
C GLY A 7 -14.60 2.71 -9.04
N LEU A 8 -15.37 1.71 -8.58
CA LEU A 8 -15.74 0.53 -9.37
C LEU A 8 -16.57 0.93 -10.60
N CYS A 9 -17.58 1.78 -10.41
CA CYS A 9 -18.45 2.25 -11.48
C CYS A 9 -17.66 3.05 -12.54
N LEU A 10 -16.82 3.99 -12.13
CA LEU A 10 -15.97 4.77 -13.04
C LEU A 10 -15.04 3.89 -13.88
N THR A 11 -14.53 2.81 -13.30
CA THR A 11 -13.65 1.86 -14.00
C THR A 11 -14.44 0.98 -14.96
N ARG A 12 -15.63 0.53 -14.54
CA ARG A 12 -16.58 -0.18 -15.41
C ARG A 12 -17.00 0.64 -16.63
N MET A 13 -17.11 1.96 -16.46
CA MET A 13 -17.39 2.90 -17.54
C MET A 13 -16.17 3.21 -18.43
N GLY A 14 -14.99 2.65 -18.14
CA GLY A 14 -13.75 2.90 -18.89
C GLY A 14 -13.11 4.27 -18.64
N ILE A 15 -13.64 5.08 -17.72
CA ILE A 15 -13.09 6.40 -17.39
C ILE A 15 -11.77 6.25 -16.64
N PHE A 16 -11.73 5.29 -15.71
CA PHE A 16 -10.59 5.06 -14.84
C PHE A 16 -9.81 3.83 -15.32
N THR A 17 -8.70 4.05 -16.01
CA THR A 17 -7.82 2.99 -16.54
C THR A 17 -6.72 2.65 -15.53
N MET A 18 -6.02 1.52 -15.74
CA MET A 18 -4.88 1.10 -14.91
C MET A 18 -3.82 2.20 -14.72
N ASP A 19 -3.44 2.87 -15.81
CA ASP A 19 -2.40 3.91 -15.75
C ASP A 19 -2.85 5.11 -14.92
N LYS A 20 -4.11 5.52 -15.09
CA LYS A 20 -4.73 6.61 -14.30
C LYS A 20 -4.81 6.22 -12.83
N GLN A 21 -5.10 4.96 -12.53
CA GLN A 21 -5.16 4.44 -11.17
C GLN A 21 -3.79 4.44 -10.49
N LYS A 22 -2.75 3.92 -11.17
CA LYS A 22 -1.36 3.93 -10.67
C LYS A 22 -0.87 5.36 -10.46
N TRP A 23 -1.12 6.23 -11.43
CA TRP A 23 -0.80 7.66 -11.31
C TRP A 23 -1.51 8.28 -10.09
N LEU A 24 -2.80 8.03 -9.91
CA LEU A 24 -3.56 8.59 -8.79
C LEU A 24 -3.06 8.07 -7.45
N SER A 25 -2.74 6.77 -7.35
CA SER A 25 -2.17 6.17 -6.15
C SER A 25 -0.81 6.79 -5.79
N LYS A 26 0.06 6.99 -6.79
CA LYS A 26 1.36 7.64 -6.64
C LYS A 26 1.24 9.10 -6.20
N THR A 27 0.36 9.87 -6.85
CA THR A 27 0.07 11.26 -6.45
C THR A 27 -0.44 11.31 -5.01
N ASN A 28 -1.29 10.35 -4.62
CA ASN A 28 -1.77 10.27 -3.26
C ASN A 28 -0.66 9.96 -2.26
N LEU A 29 0.26 9.06 -2.57
CA LEU A 29 1.41 8.73 -1.72
C LEU A 29 2.40 9.91 -1.59
N VAL A 30 2.62 10.67 -2.66
CA VAL A 30 3.64 11.74 -2.71
C VAL A 30 3.13 13.09 -2.20
N PHE A 31 1.83 13.37 -2.28
CA PHE A 31 1.28 14.69 -1.94
C PHE A 31 0.21 14.63 -0.85
N PHE A 32 -0.91 13.96 -1.11
CA PHE A 32 -2.08 14.00 -0.22
C PHE A 32 -1.87 13.27 1.11
N THR A 33 -1.24 12.09 1.10
CA THR A 33 -0.90 11.33 2.31
C THR A 33 0.10 12.09 3.19
N PRO A 34 1.17 12.70 2.66
CA PRO A 34 2.02 13.63 3.41
C PRO A 34 1.24 14.78 4.06
N CYS A 35 0.33 15.44 3.34
CA CYS A 35 -0.53 16.47 3.92
C CYS A 35 -1.41 15.94 5.06
N LEU A 36 -1.98 14.75 4.90
CA LEU A 36 -2.78 14.08 5.94
C LEU A 36 -1.95 13.80 7.19
N LEU A 37 -0.75 13.22 7.04
CA LEU A 37 0.11 12.94 8.18
C LEU A 37 0.59 14.21 8.86
N PHE A 38 0.97 15.21 8.08
CA PHE A 38 1.44 16.46 8.63
C PHE A 38 0.36 17.12 9.48
N SER A 39 -0.84 17.27 8.89
CA SER A 39 -1.97 17.92 9.58
C SER A 39 -2.40 17.17 10.84
N ASN A 40 -2.46 15.84 10.79
CA ASN A 40 -2.85 15.02 11.94
C ASN A 40 -1.81 15.07 13.07
N ILE A 41 -0.51 14.98 12.74
CA ILE A 41 0.55 14.93 13.76
C ILE A 41 0.77 16.32 14.38
N ALA A 42 0.93 17.36 13.55
CA ALA A 42 1.27 18.71 14.03
C ALA A 42 0.15 19.33 14.87
N SER A 43 -1.12 19.10 14.50
CA SER A 43 -2.27 19.57 15.29
C SER A 43 -2.36 18.85 16.65
N THR A 44 -2.00 17.57 16.69
CA THR A 44 -2.24 16.72 17.87
C THR A 44 -1.10 16.77 18.89
N ILE A 45 0.16 16.74 18.46
CA ILE A 45 1.31 16.61 19.38
C ILE A 45 1.61 17.92 20.11
N SER A 46 1.97 17.82 21.39
CA SER A 46 2.58 18.89 22.20
C SER A 46 3.40 18.25 23.32
N ILE A 47 4.34 18.98 23.91
CA ILE A 47 5.17 18.48 25.02
C ILE A 47 4.29 18.08 26.22
N GLN A 48 3.30 18.91 26.55
CA GLN A 48 2.35 18.64 27.63
C GLN A 48 1.55 17.35 27.38
N LYS A 49 1.02 17.18 26.15
CA LYS A 49 0.30 15.95 25.78
C LYS A 49 1.21 14.74 25.75
N LEU A 50 2.48 14.88 25.36
CA LEU A 50 3.44 13.77 25.34
C LEU A 50 3.66 13.20 26.74
N CYS A 51 3.80 14.07 27.74
CA CYS A 51 3.91 13.64 29.13
C CYS A 51 2.58 13.12 29.68
N ALA A 52 1.46 13.81 29.44
CA ALA A 52 0.16 13.41 29.97
C ALA A 52 -0.37 12.10 29.35
N TYR A 53 -0.12 11.89 28.06
CA TYR A 53 -0.63 10.76 27.30
C TYR A 53 0.41 9.64 27.12
N TRP A 54 1.45 9.59 27.96
CA TRP A 54 2.49 8.57 27.90
C TRP A 54 1.99 7.10 27.84
N PRO A 55 0.83 6.71 28.41
CA PRO A 55 0.34 5.35 28.26
C PRO A 55 -0.01 5.00 26.81
N ILE A 56 -0.45 5.96 26.00
CA ILE A 56 -0.84 5.72 24.59
C ILE A 56 0.34 5.14 23.78
N PRO A 57 1.55 5.76 23.75
CA PRO A 57 2.71 5.15 23.12
C PRO A 57 3.06 3.79 23.71
N ALA A 58 2.98 3.61 25.03
CA ALA A 58 3.26 2.32 25.66
C ALA A 58 2.31 1.21 25.17
N PHE A 59 1.02 1.51 25.10
CA PHE A 59 0.00 0.64 24.51
C PHE A 59 0.29 0.35 23.04
N TYR A 60 0.58 1.39 22.25
CA TYR A 60 0.91 1.24 20.84
C TYR A 60 2.07 0.25 20.64
N PHE A 61 3.20 0.46 21.32
CA PHE A 61 4.38 -0.40 21.16
C PHE A 61 4.14 -1.81 21.70
N THR A 62 3.38 -1.96 22.78
CA THR A 62 3.01 -3.27 23.33
C THR A 62 2.13 -4.04 22.32
N PHE A 63 1.09 -3.40 21.80
CA PHE A 63 0.20 -4.02 20.81
C PHE A 63 0.93 -4.34 19.50
N ALA A 64 1.79 -3.44 19.04
CA ALA A 64 2.62 -3.65 17.85
C ALA A 64 3.57 -4.83 18.04
N PHE A 65 4.22 -4.94 19.20
CA PHE A 65 5.14 -6.03 19.53
C PHE A 65 4.42 -7.38 19.64
N VAL A 66 3.29 -7.43 20.34
CA VAL A 66 2.45 -8.63 20.43
C VAL A 66 1.96 -9.06 19.04
N SER A 67 1.46 -8.11 18.24
CA SER A 67 1.01 -8.39 16.87
C SER A 67 2.15 -8.91 16.00
N TRP A 68 3.35 -8.34 16.16
CA TRP A 68 4.55 -8.78 15.49
C TRP A 68 4.89 -10.23 15.86
N LEU A 69 4.86 -10.57 17.15
CA LEU A 69 5.14 -11.92 17.63
C LEU A 69 4.11 -12.93 17.11
N LEU A 70 2.82 -12.61 17.25
CA LEU A 70 1.72 -13.47 16.77
C LEU A 70 1.79 -13.69 15.26
N ALA A 71 2.08 -12.65 14.49
CA ALA A 71 2.26 -12.78 13.04
C ALA A 71 3.41 -13.73 12.68
N HIS A 72 4.53 -13.66 13.38
CA HIS A 72 5.66 -14.58 13.16
C HIS A 72 5.32 -16.03 13.50
N VAL A 73 4.60 -16.25 14.61
CA VAL A 73 4.19 -17.59 15.04
C VAL A 73 3.17 -18.17 14.06
N VAL A 74 2.08 -17.45 13.80
CA VAL A 74 0.99 -17.93 12.92
C VAL A 74 1.48 -18.14 11.50
N SER A 75 2.32 -17.24 10.96
CA SER A 75 2.82 -17.41 9.60
C SER A 75 3.75 -18.62 9.44
N ARG A 76 4.48 -19.00 10.51
CA ARG A 76 5.28 -20.23 10.52
C ARG A 76 4.40 -21.47 10.65
N MET A 77 3.41 -21.45 11.54
CA MET A 77 2.45 -22.54 11.70
C MET A 77 1.63 -22.80 10.43
N ALA A 78 1.26 -21.74 9.71
CA ALA A 78 0.56 -21.83 8.43
C ALA A 78 1.48 -22.24 7.25
N GLY A 79 2.78 -22.44 7.49
CA GLY A 79 3.74 -22.86 6.47
C GLY A 79 3.94 -21.85 5.33
N LEU A 80 3.79 -20.54 5.61
CA LEU A 80 3.89 -19.51 4.58
C LEU A 80 5.33 -19.30 4.11
N ASN A 81 5.49 -18.98 2.82
CA ASN A 81 6.79 -18.59 2.24
C ASN A 81 7.29 -17.27 2.82
N ALA A 82 8.60 -17.01 2.72
CA ALA A 82 9.23 -15.82 3.28
C ALA A 82 8.57 -14.50 2.79
N GLN A 83 8.22 -14.44 1.50
CA GLN A 83 7.52 -13.29 0.91
C GLN A 83 6.18 -13.03 1.60
N TYR A 84 5.32 -14.05 1.69
CA TYR A 84 4.01 -13.96 2.32
C TYR A 84 4.05 -13.71 3.83
N ARG A 85 5.11 -14.14 4.53
CA ARG A 85 5.32 -13.79 5.95
C ARG A 85 5.45 -12.27 6.14
N ARG A 86 6.10 -11.57 5.20
CA ARG A 86 6.23 -10.09 5.22
C ARG A 86 4.87 -9.43 5.06
N PHE A 87 4.06 -9.91 4.11
CA PHE A 87 2.69 -9.45 3.92
C PHE A 87 1.83 -9.64 5.19
N VAL A 88 1.82 -10.84 5.77
CA VAL A 88 1.06 -11.12 6.99
C VAL A 88 1.52 -10.26 8.14
N LEU A 89 2.83 -10.07 8.29
CA LEU A 89 3.40 -9.21 9.31
C LEU A 89 2.97 -7.75 9.14
N ALA A 90 3.03 -7.20 7.93
CA ALA A 90 2.59 -5.83 7.65
C ALA A 90 1.11 -5.66 8.01
N CYS A 91 0.26 -6.56 7.54
CA CYS A 91 -1.17 -6.52 7.79
C CYS A 91 -1.51 -6.66 9.28
N SER A 92 -0.77 -7.51 10.01
CA SER A 92 -1.02 -7.79 11.43
C SER A 92 -0.50 -6.70 12.37
N VAL A 93 0.62 -6.04 12.07
CA VAL A 93 1.17 -4.96 12.90
C VAL A 93 0.46 -3.64 12.65
N PHE A 94 0.17 -3.30 11.39
CA PHE A 94 -0.33 -1.98 11.04
C PHE A 94 -1.86 -1.93 10.90
N GLY A 95 -2.52 -1.45 11.96
CA GLY A 95 -3.96 -1.22 11.99
C GLY A 95 -4.38 0.13 11.44
N ASN A 96 -5.67 0.23 11.12
CA ASN A 96 -6.32 1.49 10.83
C ASN A 96 -6.49 2.27 12.14
N THR A 97 -5.62 3.25 12.32
CA THR A 97 -5.57 4.12 13.50
C THR A 97 -6.25 5.47 13.26
N ASN A 98 -6.93 5.66 12.12
CA ASN A 98 -7.48 6.95 11.73
C ASN A 98 -8.98 6.82 11.48
N SER A 99 -9.37 6.54 10.23
CA SER A 99 -10.74 6.72 9.77
C SER A 99 -11.77 5.88 10.52
N MET A 100 -11.43 4.63 10.84
CA MET A 100 -12.38 3.70 11.44
C MET A 100 -12.57 3.96 12.95
N PRO A 101 -11.52 4.07 13.78
CA PRO A 101 -11.69 4.36 15.20
C PRO A 101 -12.31 5.74 15.46
N ILE A 102 -11.96 6.76 14.66
CA ILE A 102 -12.57 8.09 14.75
C ILE A 102 -14.07 8.01 14.45
N ALA A 103 -14.47 7.27 13.41
CA ALA A 103 -15.88 7.09 13.10
C ALA A 103 -16.62 6.36 14.23
N ILE A 104 -16.02 5.31 14.82
CA ILE A 104 -16.60 4.60 15.96
C ILE A 104 -16.84 5.53 17.13
N ILE A 105 -15.83 6.27 17.61
CA ILE A 105 -16.04 7.13 18.78
C ILE A 105 -17.02 8.25 18.51
N THR A 106 -17.00 8.84 17.31
CA THR A 106 -17.93 9.91 16.95
C THR A 106 -19.37 9.39 16.94
N SER A 107 -19.59 8.15 16.49
CA SER A 107 -20.91 7.52 16.48
C SER A 107 -21.34 7.06 17.89
N LEU A 108 -20.39 6.58 18.69
CA LEU A 108 -20.63 6.11 20.05
C LEU A 108 -20.94 7.27 20.99
N ALA A 109 -20.24 8.40 20.85
CA ALA A 109 -20.44 9.60 21.65
C ALA A 109 -21.87 10.14 21.57
N VAL A 110 -22.51 10.06 20.40
CA VAL A 110 -23.89 10.52 20.19
C VAL A 110 -24.95 9.46 20.52
N SER A 111 -24.54 8.22 20.81
CA SER A 111 -25.46 7.12 21.15
C SER A 111 -25.84 7.12 22.63
N GLU A 112 -26.93 6.44 22.98
CA GLU A 112 -27.32 6.24 24.40
C GLU A 112 -26.23 5.49 25.19
N ALA A 113 -25.56 4.52 24.55
CA ALA A 113 -24.44 3.82 25.15
C ALA A 113 -23.22 4.73 25.42
N GLY A 114 -23.17 5.90 24.78
CA GLY A 114 -22.13 6.92 25.00
C GLY A 114 -22.16 7.51 26.41
N GLN A 115 -23.28 7.41 27.13
CA GLN A 115 -23.39 7.88 28.52
C GLN A 115 -22.47 7.10 29.47
N ILE A 116 -22.17 5.83 29.16
CA ILE A 116 -21.21 5.01 29.91
C ILE A 116 -19.78 5.59 29.81
N LEU A 117 -19.52 6.43 28.79
CA LEU A 117 -18.21 7.02 28.55
C LEU A 117 -18.00 8.36 29.25
N PHE A 118 -18.98 8.85 30.00
CA PHE A 118 -18.86 10.12 30.71
C PHE A 118 -17.86 9.95 31.84
N TRP A 119 -16.88 10.85 31.89
CA TRP A 119 -15.81 10.80 32.88
C TRP A 119 -16.23 11.49 34.19
N ASP A 120 -16.98 12.59 34.07
CA ASP A 120 -17.48 13.41 35.17
C ASP A 120 -18.97 13.73 34.99
N ALA A 121 -19.63 14.23 36.04
CA ALA A 121 -21.06 14.55 36.01
C ALA A 121 -21.42 15.69 35.02
N ASP A 122 -20.46 16.58 34.73
CA ASP A 122 -20.62 17.70 33.79
C ASP A 122 -20.14 17.35 32.36
N ASP A 123 -19.81 16.07 32.10
CA ASP A 123 -19.31 15.64 30.80
C ASP A 123 -20.41 15.64 29.73
N SER A 124 -20.01 15.86 28.48
CA SER A 124 -20.94 15.95 27.34
C SER A 124 -20.50 15.05 26.20
N GLN A 125 -21.43 14.78 25.28
CA GLN A 125 -21.14 13.97 24.09
C GLN A 125 -20.02 14.59 23.24
N GLU A 126 -19.95 15.92 23.15
CA GLU A 126 -18.89 16.64 22.46
C GLU A 126 -17.53 16.42 23.11
N PHE A 127 -17.46 16.44 24.45
CA PHE A 127 -16.22 16.20 25.18
C PHE A 127 -15.75 14.75 25.05
N VAL A 128 -16.67 13.78 25.13
CA VAL A 128 -16.38 12.35 24.86
C VAL A 128 -15.80 12.16 23.47
N ALA A 129 -16.45 12.72 22.44
CA ALA A 129 -15.99 12.66 21.06
C ALA A 129 -14.60 13.31 20.92
N ALA A 130 -14.40 14.49 21.50
CA ALA A 130 -13.14 15.23 21.44
C ALA A 130 -11.98 14.45 22.10
N ARG A 131 -12.21 13.84 23.28
CA ARG A 131 -11.20 13.00 23.96
C ARG A 131 -10.83 11.80 23.11
N GLY A 132 -11.80 11.04 22.62
CA GLY A 132 -11.47 9.82 21.87
C GLY A 132 -10.89 10.11 20.48
N ILE A 133 -11.25 11.22 19.82
CA ILE A 133 -10.53 11.71 18.64
C ILE A 133 -9.08 12.05 18.99
N SER A 134 -8.86 12.79 20.09
CA SER A 134 -7.52 13.16 20.55
C SER A 134 -6.66 11.92 20.85
N TYR A 135 -7.19 10.93 21.58
CA TYR A 135 -6.48 9.68 21.87
C TYR A 135 -6.17 8.87 20.61
N THR A 136 -7.13 8.79 19.68
CA THR A 136 -6.95 8.11 18.40
C THR A 136 -5.85 8.74 17.57
N LEU A 137 -5.90 10.07 17.39
CA LEU A 137 -4.90 10.78 16.61
C LEU A 137 -3.51 10.69 17.26
N PHE A 138 -3.44 10.72 18.60
CA PHE A 138 -2.18 10.58 19.32
C PHE A 138 -1.58 9.17 19.15
N TYR A 139 -2.40 8.12 19.26
CA TYR A 139 -2.00 6.73 18.98
C TYR A 139 -1.53 6.58 17.52
N ALA A 140 -2.24 7.22 16.59
CA ALA A 140 -1.92 7.18 15.18
C ALA A 140 -0.56 7.79 14.83
N ILE A 141 -0.01 8.72 15.63
CA ILE A 141 1.32 9.30 15.37
C ILE A 141 2.35 8.18 15.27
N PHE A 142 2.44 7.33 16.29
CA PHE A 142 3.38 6.21 16.36
C PHE A 142 3.06 5.16 15.30
N GLY A 143 1.76 4.86 15.12
CA GLY A 143 1.25 4.01 14.05
C GLY A 143 1.72 4.41 12.65
N ASN A 144 1.59 5.68 12.32
CA ASN A 144 1.96 6.24 11.04
C ASN A 144 3.49 6.27 10.89
N LEU A 145 4.22 6.72 11.91
CA LEU A 145 5.69 6.73 11.86
C LEU A 145 6.26 5.34 11.58
N LEU A 146 5.81 4.31 12.32
CA LEU A 146 6.30 2.94 12.10
C LEU A 146 5.83 2.36 10.76
N ARG A 147 4.60 2.68 10.33
CA ARG A 147 4.06 2.21 9.04
C ARG A 147 4.82 2.78 7.85
N TRP A 148 5.14 4.07 7.88
CA TRP A 148 5.82 4.76 6.77
C TRP A 148 7.35 4.65 6.82
N SER A 149 7.87 3.97 7.83
CA SER A 149 9.27 3.56 7.95
C SER A 149 9.40 2.05 7.74
N TYR A 150 9.29 1.26 8.81
CA TYR A 150 9.42 -0.19 8.80
C TYR A 150 8.38 -0.87 7.90
N GLY A 151 7.12 -0.44 7.96
CA GLY A 151 6.05 -1.02 7.14
C GLY A 151 6.22 -0.80 5.63
N TYR A 152 6.79 0.34 5.25
CA TYR A 152 7.09 0.66 3.86
C TYR A 152 8.16 -0.29 3.30
N GLY A 153 9.27 -0.49 4.01
CA GLY A 153 10.31 -1.44 3.61
C GLY A 153 9.85 -2.91 3.60
N LEU A 154 8.90 -3.27 4.49
CA LEU A 154 8.36 -4.63 4.53
C LEU A 154 7.58 -5.02 3.27
N LEU A 155 7.06 -4.04 2.53
CA LEU A 155 6.23 -4.23 1.33
C LEU A 155 6.93 -3.76 0.04
N GLN A 156 8.26 -3.67 0.04
CA GLN A 156 9.06 -3.43 -1.17
C GLN A 156 9.51 -4.74 -1.82
N LYS A 157 9.80 -4.73 -3.13
CA LYS A 157 10.48 -5.86 -3.79
C LYS A 157 11.85 -6.09 -3.14
N THR A 158 12.11 -7.31 -2.72
CA THR A 158 13.44 -7.75 -2.26
C THR A 158 14.17 -8.43 -3.42
N GLU A 159 15.51 -8.47 -3.37
CA GLU A 159 16.33 -9.22 -4.35
C GLU A 159 15.86 -10.66 -4.51
N GLN A 160 15.43 -11.30 -3.43
CA GLN A 160 14.89 -12.64 -3.44
C GLN A 160 13.56 -12.75 -4.23
N ASP A 161 12.70 -11.72 -4.16
CA ASP A 161 11.46 -11.68 -4.96
C ASP A 161 11.78 -11.62 -6.46
N LEU A 162 12.85 -10.90 -6.83
CA LEU A 162 13.33 -10.81 -8.22
C LEU A 162 13.93 -12.13 -8.71
N LEU A 163 14.67 -12.83 -7.84
CA LEU A 163 15.25 -14.13 -8.17
C LEU A 163 14.17 -15.21 -8.33
N ASP A 164 13.13 -15.19 -7.49
CA ASP A 164 12.01 -16.12 -7.58
C ASP A 164 11.19 -15.86 -8.87
N GLU A 165 10.92 -14.58 -9.20
CA GLU A 165 10.26 -14.19 -10.48
C GLU A 165 11.08 -14.64 -11.71
N GLN A 166 12.40 -14.50 -11.67
CA GLN A 166 13.30 -14.96 -12.74
C GLN A 166 13.27 -16.49 -12.89
N GLN A 167 13.31 -17.23 -11.78
CA GLN A 167 13.23 -18.69 -11.80
C GLN A 167 11.88 -19.19 -12.32
N GLU A 168 10.77 -18.54 -11.97
CA GLU A 168 9.45 -18.89 -12.51
C GLU A 168 9.34 -18.62 -14.02
N HIS A 169 9.87 -17.48 -14.49
CA HIS A 169 9.94 -17.15 -15.91
C HIS A 169 10.80 -18.15 -16.70
N ASP A 170 11.97 -18.53 -16.17
CA ASP A 170 12.85 -19.51 -16.79
C ASP A 170 12.20 -20.90 -16.85
N MET A 171 11.45 -21.29 -15.80
CA MET A 171 10.76 -22.57 -15.77
C MET A 171 9.58 -22.61 -16.77
N HIS A 172 8.79 -21.53 -16.87
CA HIS A 172 7.70 -21.43 -17.84
C HIS A 172 8.20 -21.36 -19.29
N GLY A 173 9.27 -20.59 -19.55
CA GLY A 173 9.89 -20.53 -20.88
C GLY A 173 10.43 -21.89 -21.33
N ARG A 174 10.96 -22.69 -20.40
CA ARG A 174 11.44 -24.05 -20.68
C ARG A 174 10.28 -25.05 -20.87
N ALA A 175 9.16 -24.88 -20.17
CA ALA A 175 7.96 -25.71 -20.32
C ALA A 175 7.21 -25.42 -21.64
N GLU A 176 7.19 -24.18 -22.13
CA GLU A 176 6.66 -23.85 -23.46
C GLU A 176 7.56 -24.35 -24.59
N SER A 177 8.89 -24.22 -24.45
CA SER A 177 9.85 -24.78 -25.40
C SER A 177 9.79 -26.32 -25.48
N GLY A 178 9.54 -27.00 -24.35
CA GLY A 178 9.36 -28.46 -24.31
C GLY A 178 8.07 -28.97 -24.96
N LYS A 179 7.05 -28.14 -25.13
CA LYS A 179 5.79 -28.52 -25.82
C LYS A 179 5.88 -28.42 -27.35
N LEU A 180 6.81 -27.62 -27.89
CA LEU A 180 7.04 -27.52 -29.34
C LEU A 180 7.91 -28.65 -29.91
N ASN A 181 8.66 -29.38 -29.08
CA ASN A 181 9.50 -30.52 -29.51
C ASN A 181 8.85 -31.90 -29.33
N GLY A 182 7.54 -31.97 -29.04
CA GLY A 182 6.80 -33.23 -28.91
C GLY A 182 6.35 -33.88 -30.23
N GLY A 183 6.78 -33.35 -31.38
CA GLY A 183 6.50 -33.90 -32.71
C GLY A 183 7.72 -34.62 -33.29
N THR A 184 7.68 -35.95 -33.25
CA THR A 184 8.47 -36.89 -34.08
C THR A 184 9.98 -36.62 -34.15
N GLU A 185 10.75 -37.28 -33.27
CA GLU A 185 12.19 -37.51 -33.51
C GLU A 185 12.37 -38.34 -34.79
N ILE A 186 12.69 -37.68 -35.90
CA ILE A 186 13.36 -38.33 -37.03
C ILE A 186 14.86 -38.20 -36.77
N VAL A 187 15.47 -39.31 -36.38
CA VAL A 187 16.92 -39.49 -36.26
C VAL A 187 17.54 -39.32 -37.65
N ILE A 188 18.17 -38.19 -37.92
CA ILE A 188 19.01 -38.01 -39.12
C ILE A 188 20.43 -38.45 -38.78
N SER A 189 20.76 -39.66 -39.25
CA SER A 189 22.12 -40.21 -39.28
C SER A 189 22.99 -39.45 -40.27
N LYS A 190 24.21 -39.08 -39.84
CA LYS A 190 25.26 -38.47 -40.69
C LYS A 190 25.84 -39.52 -41.65
N GLY A 191 25.80 -39.23 -42.95
CA GLY A 191 26.54 -39.96 -43.98
C GLY A 191 27.31 -39.00 -44.89
N TYR A 192 28.63 -39.17 -44.95
CA TYR A 192 29.56 -38.52 -45.90
C TYR A 192 29.32 -39.03 -47.32
N GLY A 193 29.43 -38.16 -48.33
CA GLY A 193 29.50 -38.58 -49.75
C GLY A 193 29.41 -37.43 -50.75
N SER A 194 30.51 -37.20 -51.45
CA SER A 194 30.73 -36.23 -52.53
C SER A 194 30.02 -36.61 -53.84
N CYS A 195 29.48 -35.64 -54.60
CA CYS A 195 29.69 -35.52 -56.05
C CYS A 195 29.04 -34.26 -56.67
N SER A 196 29.66 -33.83 -57.78
CA SER A 196 29.53 -32.59 -58.56
C SER A 196 28.29 -32.54 -59.48
N PRO A 197 28.04 -31.41 -60.19
CA PRO A 197 26.76 -31.08 -60.85
C PRO A 197 26.70 -31.57 -62.31
N ILE A 198 25.51 -31.62 -62.92
CA ILE A 198 25.20 -31.37 -64.36
C ILE A 198 23.69 -31.56 -64.66
N GLN A 199 23.10 -30.50 -65.23
CA GLN A 199 22.11 -30.31 -66.32
C GLN A 199 20.89 -31.21 -66.59
N ASP A 200 19.84 -30.48 -67.01
CA ASP A 200 18.86 -30.69 -68.09
C ASP A 200 18.11 -32.04 -68.18
N ASP A 201 16.78 -32.02 -68.08
CA ASP A 201 15.91 -32.00 -69.28
C ASP A 201 14.41 -32.01 -68.94
N ASN A 202 13.64 -31.59 -69.94
CA ASN A 202 12.19 -31.35 -70.02
C ASN A 202 11.32 -32.63 -69.87
N ASP A 203 10.03 -32.43 -69.54
CA ASP A 203 8.87 -32.75 -70.40
C ASP A 203 7.57 -32.99 -69.61
N ASP A 204 6.61 -32.09 -69.88
CA ASP A 204 5.19 -32.25 -70.22
C ASP A 204 4.21 -33.25 -69.55
N ASP A 205 3.01 -32.68 -69.35
CA ASP A 205 1.65 -33.23 -69.42
C ASP A 205 1.16 -34.29 -68.42
N ASP A 206 0.13 -33.97 -67.63
CA ASP A 206 -1.27 -34.13 -68.08
C ASP A 206 -2.29 -33.75 -66.97
N GLN A 207 -3.51 -33.54 -67.44
CA GLN A 207 -4.70 -32.89 -66.92
C GLN A 207 -5.39 -33.57 -65.71
N GLY A 208 -6.21 -32.77 -64.99
CA GLY A 208 -7.54 -33.26 -64.56
C GLY A 208 -8.03 -32.92 -63.15
N ARG A 209 -8.68 -31.74 -63.03
CA ARG A 209 -9.89 -31.42 -62.22
C ARG A 209 -10.04 -32.00 -60.79
N HIS A 210 -10.14 -31.11 -59.79
CA HIS A 210 -11.42 -30.81 -59.12
C HIS A 210 -11.37 -29.48 -58.35
N GLN A 211 -12.40 -28.66 -58.60
CA GLN A 211 -12.68 -27.35 -57.98
C GLN A 211 -13.25 -27.47 -56.56
N GLN A 212 -12.85 -26.55 -55.69
CA GLN A 212 -13.63 -25.77 -54.70
C GLN A 212 -12.65 -25.34 -53.60
N GLY A 213 -12.41 -24.08 -53.25
CA GLY A 213 -13.13 -22.84 -53.47
C GLY A 213 -13.10 -22.06 -52.15
N ARG A 214 -12.18 -21.10 -51.96
CA ARG A 214 -12.40 -19.90 -51.14
C ARG A 214 -11.28 -18.86 -51.32
N MET A 215 -11.73 -17.62 -51.42
CA MET A 215 -11.00 -16.37 -51.73
C MET A 215 -10.16 -15.81 -50.55
N PRO A 216 -9.31 -14.79 -50.81
CA PRO A 216 -8.05 -14.51 -50.13
C PRO A 216 -8.11 -13.50 -48.96
N ASP A 217 -6.94 -13.30 -48.34
CA ASP A 217 -6.64 -12.45 -47.19
C ASP A 217 -7.24 -11.03 -47.25
N ARG A 218 -8.01 -10.69 -46.22
CA ARG A 218 -8.47 -9.33 -45.95
C ARG A 218 -7.32 -8.48 -45.42
N ARG A 219 -6.77 -7.64 -46.30
CA ARG A 219 -6.10 -6.39 -45.92
C ARG A 219 -7.10 -5.49 -45.19
N LEU A 220 -6.74 -5.03 -43.99
CA LEU A 220 -7.42 -3.93 -43.30
C LEU A 220 -6.59 -2.66 -43.49
N SER A 221 -7.18 -1.73 -44.26
CA SER A 221 -6.69 -0.38 -44.49
C SER A 221 -6.72 0.43 -43.19
N SER A 222 -5.58 1.00 -42.79
CA SER A 222 -5.55 2.15 -41.88
C SER A 222 -5.65 3.43 -42.72
N MET A 223 -6.79 4.10 -42.66
CA MET A 223 -6.92 5.49 -43.08
C MET A 223 -6.26 6.38 -42.02
N THR A 224 -5.14 7.00 -42.36
CA THR A 224 -4.58 8.13 -41.62
C THR A 224 -4.86 9.39 -42.43
N LEU A 225 -5.65 10.31 -41.88
CA LEU A 225 -5.74 11.68 -42.38
C LEU A 225 -4.43 12.40 -42.03
N THR A 226 -3.62 12.72 -43.04
CA THR A 226 -2.59 13.76 -42.95
C THR A 226 -3.02 14.94 -43.82
N ALA A 227 -3.19 16.09 -43.17
CA ALA A 227 -3.31 17.37 -43.86
C ALA A 227 -1.96 17.74 -44.48
N ALA A 228 -2.00 18.10 -45.75
CA ALA A 228 -0.86 18.48 -46.57
C ALA A 228 -0.34 19.88 -46.23
N THR A 229 0.99 20.02 -46.26
CA THR A 229 1.68 21.21 -46.78
C THR A 229 2.96 20.73 -47.45
N ASP A 230 3.03 20.93 -48.77
CA ASP A 230 4.19 20.71 -49.62
C ASP A 230 5.31 21.71 -49.30
N GLN A 231 6.58 21.26 -49.36
CA GLN A 231 7.66 21.97 -50.06
C GLN A 231 8.91 21.08 -50.26
N ASP A 232 9.51 21.28 -51.43
CA ASP A 232 10.56 20.56 -52.16
C ASP A 232 11.90 20.29 -51.46
N GLY A 233 12.64 19.29 -51.96
CA GLY A 233 14.11 19.23 -51.88
C GLY A 233 14.73 17.83 -51.94
N ASP A 234 15.47 17.54 -53.01
CA ASP A 234 16.35 16.38 -53.29
C ASP A 234 17.23 15.90 -52.11
N ASP A 235 17.45 14.58 -52.01
CA ASP A 235 18.76 13.92 -52.21
C ASP A 235 18.78 12.45 -51.74
N ASP A 236 19.22 11.57 -52.65
CA ASP A 236 19.51 10.15 -52.47
C ASP A 236 20.80 9.90 -51.67
N VAL A 237 20.74 9.22 -50.50
CA VAL A 237 21.88 8.45 -49.97
C VAL A 237 21.40 7.19 -49.21
N LYS A 238 21.83 6.02 -49.69
CA LYS A 238 21.73 4.70 -49.04
C LYS A 238 22.57 4.63 -47.77
N GLN A 239 22.02 4.16 -46.64
CA GLN A 239 22.85 3.49 -45.62
C GLN A 239 22.12 2.46 -44.76
N SER A 240 22.86 1.38 -44.51
CA SER A 240 22.53 0.08 -43.94
C SER A 240 21.80 0.10 -42.59
N TYR A 241 20.73 -0.68 -42.46
CA TYR A 241 20.09 -0.99 -41.18
C TYR A 241 20.90 -2.05 -40.42
N THR A 242 21.52 -1.65 -39.31
CA THR A 242 21.81 -2.57 -38.20
C THR A 242 20.79 -2.29 -37.10
N ALA A 243 20.00 -3.32 -36.77
CA ALA A 243 18.90 -3.21 -35.82
C ALA A 243 19.43 -3.12 -34.37
N ALA A 244 19.10 -2.02 -33.69
CA ALA A 244 19.21 -1.90 -32.25
C ALA A 244 17.93 -2.48 -31.58
N PRO A 245 18.03 -3.08 -30.37
CA PRO A 245 16.89 -3.69 -29.68
C PRO A 245 15.90 -2.63 -29.16
N PRO A 246 14.60 -2.98 -28.99
CA PRO A 246 13.55 -2.00 -28.69
C PRO A 246 13.65 -1.47 -27.25
N ALA A 247 13.49 -0.15 -27.13
CA ALA A 247 13.49 0.60 -25.88
C ALA A 247 12.28 0.25 -24.99
N THR A 248 12.55 0.11 -23.69
CA THR A 248 11.57 -0.06 -22.60
C THR A 248 10.63 1.16 -22.44
N PRO A 249 9.39 0.99 -21.93
CA PRO A 249 8.39 2.06 -21.85
C PRO A 249 8.77 3.18 -20.88
N LYS A 250 8.41 4.42 -21.24
CA LYS A 250 8.71 5.71 -20.57
C LYS A 250 8.05 5.94 -19.18
N GLU A 251 7.69 4.91 -18.42
CA GLU A 251 6.91 5.08 -17.18
C GLU A 251 7.74 5.42 -15.92
N THR A 252 9.07 5.41 -16.01
CA THR A 252 9.97 5.58 -14.85
C THR A 252 10.20 7.05 -14.44
N GLN A 253 9.67 8.05 -15.15
CA GLN A 253 10.10 9.44 -14.97
C GLN A 253 9.54 10.15 -13.72
N LEU A 254 8.42 9.71 -13.13
CA LEU A 254 7.83 10.39 -11.96
C LEU A 254 8.43 9.97 -10.60
N LEU A 255 9.26 8.92 -10.55
CA LEU A 255 10.02 8.57 -9.33
C LEU A 255 11.49 9.02 -9.44
N ALA A 256 12.01 9.14 -10.67
CA ALA A 256 13.33 9.67 -10.96
C ALA A 256 13.42 11.21 -10.87
N SER A 257 12.30 11.91 -10.68
CA SER A 257 12.24 13.37 -10.56
C SER A 257 12.50 13.89 -9.14
N PHE A 258 12.78 13.03 -8.16
CA PHE A 258 13.45 13.45 -6.95
C PHE A 258 14.95 13.61 -7.24
N PRO A 259 15.62 14.67 -6.75
CA PRO A 259 17.05 14.84 -6.96
C PRO A 259 17.77 13.66 -6.31
N THR A 260 18.08 12.66 -7.11
CA THR A 260 19.07 11.65 -6.78
C THR A 260 20.37 12.44 -6.80
N LEU A 261 21.02 12.58 -5.64
CA LEU A 261 22.36 13.14 -5.60
C LEU A 261 23.21 12.38 -6.63
N PRO A 262 23.85 13.05 -7.59
CA PRO A 262 24.63 12.37 -8.61
C PRO A 262 25.69 11.51 -7.92
N ALA A 263 25.78 10.24 -8.31
CA ALA A 263 26.91 9.40 -7.94
C ALA A 263 28.16 10.06 -8.54
N MET A 264 29.02 10.59 -7.66
CA MET A 264 30.24 11.25 -8.07
C MET A 264 31.28 10.17 -8.35
N ASP A 265 31.88 10.25 -9.54
CA ASP A 265 32.93 9.38 -10.05
C ASP A 265 34.09 9.30 -9.05
N ASP A 266 34.46 8.08 -8.65
CA ASP A 266 35.49 7.78 -7.64
C ASP A 266 36.89 8.08 -8.21
N SER A 267 37.24 9.37 -8.27
CA SER A 267 38.62 9.81 -8.47
C SER A 267 39.17 10.39 -7.17
N HIS A 268 39.79 9.49 -6.40
CA HIS A 268 40.75 9.70 -5.33
C HIS A 268 40.87 11.14 -4.76
N LYS A 269 40.20 11.40 -3.63
CA LYS A 269 40.73 12.33 -2.61
C LYS A 269 40.52 11.76 -1.21
N ASN A 270 41.64 11.32 -0.64
CA ASN A 270 41.81 10.91 0.73
C ASN A 270 41.61 12.13 1.65
N SER A 271 40.40 12.32 2.17
CA SER A 271 40.12 13.26 3.25
C SER A 271 39.04 12.64 4.14
N ASN A 272 39.40 12.31 5.39
CA ASN A 272 38.49 11.79 6.42
C ASN A 272 37.52 12.89 6.87
N SER A 273 36.65 13.33 5.98
CA SER A 273 35.82 14.51 6.22
C SER A 273 34.48 14.08 6.79
N ILE A 274 34.09 14.73 7.89
CA ILE A 274 32.76 14.64 8.50
C ILE A 274 31.66 14.81 7.44
N SER A 275 31.94 15.52 6.34
CA SER A 275 31.07 15.63 5.16
C SER A 275 30.71 14.28 4.54
N ASP A 276 31.64 13.33 4.40
CA ASP A 276 31.38 12.01 3.83
C ASP A 276 30.60 11.13 4.80
N LEU A 277 30.84 11.27 6.10
CA LEU A 277 30.03 10.63 7.14
C LEU A 277 28.60 11.20 7.17
N ILE A 278 28.44 12.53 7.07
CA ILE A 278 27.12 13.20 6.98
C ILE A 278 26.42 12.83 5.68
N MET A 279 27.15 12.72 4.57
CA MET A 279 26.59 12.35 3.27
C MET A 279 26.21 10.87 3.24
N GLN A 280 27.02 9.96 3.79
CA GLN A 280 26.68 8.55 3.96
C GLN A 280 25.53 8.35 4.95
N ALA A 281 25.49 9.09 6.05
CA ALA A 281 24.37 9.09 6.99
C ALA A 281 23.10 9.63 6.31
N GLY A 282 23.20 10.72 5.55
CA GLY A 282 22.12 11.33 4.79
C GLY A 282 21.57 10.41 3.71
N GLN A 283 22.44 9.69 2.99
CA GLN A 283 22.04 8.69 2.00
C GLN A 283 21.39 7.47 2.65
N ARG A 284 21.87 6.99 3.81
CA ARG A 284 21.22 5.92 4.58
C ARG A 284 19.84 6.34 5.09
N ILE A 285 19.71 7.56 5.60
CA ILE A 285 18.42 8.11 6.05
C ILE A 285 17.49 8.25 4.84
N HIS A 286 17.95 8.81 3.72
CA HIS A 286 17.12 9.00 2.53
C HIS A 286 16.60 7.68 1.95
N ARG A 287 17.40 6.61 1.95
CA ARG A 287 16.98 5.26 1.52
C ARG A 287 15.87 4.67 2.38
N PHE A 288 15.77 5.08 3.65
CA PHE A 288 14.74 4.61 4.57
C PHE A 288 13.49 5.50 4.57
N MET A 289 13.56 6.70 3.98
CA MET A 289 12.52 7.72 4.10
C MET A 289 11.55 7.68 2.92
N SER A 290 10.27 7.55 3.23
CA SER A 290 9.17 7.78 2.29
C SER A 290 8.68 9.23 2.37
N PRO A 291 8.05 9.79 1.31
CA PRO A 291 7.48 11.15 1.37
C PRO A 291 6.52 11.36 2.57
N PRO A 292 5.65 10.39 2.93
CA PRO A 292 4.84 10.49 4.13
C PRO A 292 5.68 10.56 5.43
N LEU A 293 6.80 9.84 5.50
CA LEU A 293 7.66 9.88 6.68
C LEU A 293 8.37 11.24 6.85
N TYR A 294 8.80 11.88 5.75
CA TYR A 294 9.33 13.25 5.81
C TYR A 294 8.30 14.23 6.36
N ALA A 295 7.06 14.17 5.87
CA ALA A 295 5.99 15.03 6.37
C ALA A 295 5.65 14.76 7.84
N ALA A 296 5.67 13.50 8.27
CA ALA A 296 5.50 13.14 9.66
C ALA A 296 6.62 13.70 10.55
N PHE A 297 7.88 13.61 10.13
CA PHE A 297 9.02 14.18 10.85
C PHE A 297 8.92 15.70 10.94
N LEU A 298 8.64 16.38 9.83
CA LEU A 298 8.43 17.83 9.82
C LEU A 298 7.28 18.25 10.75
N ALA A 299 6.20 17.46 10.79
CA ALA A 299 5.08 17.71 11.68
C ALA A 299 5.40 17.50 13.16
N LEU A 300 6.27 16.55 13.50
CA LEU A 300 6.81 16.43 14.86
C LEU A 300 7.61 17.66 15.25
N VAL A 301 8.51 18.12 14.36
CA VAL A 301 9.31 19.33 14.59
C VAL A 301 8.39 20.54 14.79
N VAL A 302 7.42 20.74 13.90
CA VAL A 302 6.44 21.82 14.00
C VAL A 302 5.62 21.73 15.28
N GLY A 303 5.11 20.54 15.62
CA GLY A 303 4.20 20.34 16.74
C GLY A 303 4.86 20.43 18.12
N LEU A 304 6.16 20.14 18.21
CA LEU A 304 6.94 20.22 19.46
C LEU A 304 7.62 21.58 19.67
N THR A 305 7.61 22.45 18.67
CA THR A 305 8.21 23.79 18.74
C THR A 305 7.13 24.88 18.82
N PRO A 306 7.46 26.12 19.24
CA PRO A 306 6.52 27.23 19.23
C PRO A 306 5.98 27.56 17.82
N LEU A 307 6.58 27.01 16.77
CA LEU A 307 6.11 27.12 15.39
C LEU A 307 4.68 26.60 15.21
N LYS A 308 4.24 25.66 16.06
CA LYS A 308 2.85 25.22 16.12
C LYS A 308 1.88 26.39 16.29
N HIS A 309 2.18 27.36 17.16
CA HIS A 309 1.31 28.52 17.38
C HIS A 309 1.19 29.35 16.10
N LEU A 310 2.30 29.55 15.38
CA LEU A 310 2.27 30.30 14.13
C LEU A 310 1.45 29.60 13.03
N LEU A 311 1.44 28.26 12.99
CA LEU A 311 0.70 27.52 11.97
C LEU A 311 -0.76 27.20 12.36
N TYR A 312 -1.05 26.96 13.64
CA TYR A 312 -2.34 26.44 14.11
C TYR A 312 -3.15 27.39 14.98
N ALA A 313 -2.61 28.55 15.37
CA ALA A 313 -3.42 29.57 16.06
C ALA A 313 -4.41 30.21 15.08
N LYS A 314 -5.68 30.36 15.50
CA LYS A 314 -6.78 30.86 14.65
C LYS A 314 -6.58 32.32 14.22
N ASP A 315 -5.82 33.05 15.02
CA ASP A 315 -5.41 34.45 14.89
C ASP A 315 -4.18 34.63 13.98
N SER A 316 -3.48 33.55 13.61
CA SER A 316 -2.33 33.62 12.70
C SER A 316 -2.74 33.69 11.23
N PHE A 317 -2.03 34.49 10.44
CA PHE A 317 -2.26 34.58 8.99
C PHE A 317 -1.95 33.27 8.25
N LEU A 318 -1.05 32.43 8.77
CA LEU A 318 -0.68 31.17 8.13
C LEU A 318 -1.75 30.10 8.28
N TYR A 319 -2.61 30.19 9.29
CA TYR A 319 -3.65 29.20 9.52
C TYR A 319 -4.64 29.09 8.33
N PRO A 320 -5.31 30.16 7.88
CA PRO A 320 -6.24 30.08 6.75
C PRO A 320 -5.53 29.83 5.41
N CYS A 321 -4.32 30.36 5.20
CA CYS A 321 -3.64 30.27 3.90
C CYS A 321 -2.88 28.96 3.68
N LEU A 322 -2.12 28.50 4.68
CA LEU A 322 -1.23 27.36 4.56
C LEU A 322 -1.80 26.13 5.27
N THR A 323 -2.07 26.23 6.57
CA THR A 323 -2.50 25.09 7.38
C THR A 323 -3.83 24.55 6.89
N LYS A 324 -4.80 25.42 6.58
CA LYS A 324 -6.10 24.99 6.10
C LYS A 324 -6.04 24.35 4.73
N ALA A 325 -5.17 24.84 3.85
CA ALA A 325 -4.91 24.21 2.55
C ALA A 325 -4.34 22.80 2.73
N ILE A 326 -3.33 22.63 3.60
CA ILE A 326 -2.73 21.32 3.90
C ILE A 326 -3.77 20.37 4.51
N GLU A 327 -4.60 20.82 5.46
CA GLU A 327 -5.69 20.03 6.02
C GLU A 327 -6.69 19.57 4.96
N ASN A 328 -7.10 20.47 4.07
CA ASN A 328 -8.05 20.15 3.00
C ASN A 328 -7.47 19.14 2.01
N CYS A 329 -6.20 19.30 1.62
CA CYS A 329 -5.49 18.29 0.83
C CYS A 329 -5.44 16.95 1.58
N GLY A 330 -5.06 16.94 2.87
CA GLY A 330 -4.99 15.73 3.68
C GLY A 330 -6.34 14.98 3.75
N ARG A 331 -7.45 15.70 3.90
CA ARG A 331 -8.80 15.12 3.93
C ARG A 331 -9.19 14.41 2.62
N ALA A 332 -8.64 14.83 1.48
CA ALA A 332 -8.85 14.16 0.20
C ALA A 332 -8.11 12.81 0.08
N ALA A 333 -7.08 12.57 0.91
CA ALA A 333 -6.23 11.40 0.77
C ALA A 333 -6.99 10.07 0.93
N VAL A 334 -7.80 9.93 1.98
CA VAL A 334 -8.55 8.68 2.24
C VAL A 334 -9.60 8.38 1.16
N PRO A 335 -10.43 9.35 0.73
CA PRO A 335 -11.32 9.15 -0.42
C PRO A 335 -10.58 8.70 -1.69
N LEU A 336 -9.42 9.28 -2.02
CA LEU A 336 -8.64 8.88 -3.20
C LEU A 336 -8.16 7.42 -3.11
N ILE A 337 -7.74 6.97 -1.91
CA ILE A 337 -7.38 5.56 -1.68
C ILE A 337 -8.57 4.64 -1.88
N LEU A 338 -9.74 5.02 -1.37
CA LEU A 338 -10.94 4.19 -1.51
C LEU A 338 -11.46 4.15 -2.96
N THR A 339 -11.33 5.25 -3.71
CA THR A 339 -11.69 5.28 -5.13
C THR A 339 -10.73 4.41 -5.96
N THR A 340 -9.43 4.51 -5.73
CA THR A 340 -8.43 3.63 -6.39
C THR A 340 -8.62 2.17 -6.01
N LEU A 341 -8.98 1.88 -4.75
CA LEU A 341 -9.33 0.53 -4.31
C LEU A 341 -10.51 -0.05 -5.11
N GLY A 342 -11.59 0.71 -5.24
CA GLY A 342 -12.79 0.29 -5.98
C GLY A 342 -12.52 0.01 -7.46
N ALA A 343 -11.64 0.81 -8.07
CA ALA A 343 -11.19 0.59 -9.43
C ALA A 343 -10.48 -0.75 -9.58
N GLN A 344 -9.60 -1.10 -8.64
CA GLN A 344 -8.85 -2.35 -8.73
C GLN A 344 -9.72 -3.59 -8.54
N LEU A 345 -10.72 -3.50 -7.66
CA LEU A 345 -11.68 -4.59 -7.48
C LEU A 345 -12.40 -4.93 -8.79
N TYR A 346 -12.76 -3.92 -9.60
CA TYR A 346 -13.33 -4.15 -10.92
C TYR A 346 -12.37 -4.90 -11.84
N ILE A 347 -11.11 -4.48 -11.87
CA ILE A 347 -10.14 -5.07 -12.80
C ILE A 347 -9.83 -6.52 -12.40
N ILE A 348 -9.66 -6.77 -11.11
CA ILE A 348 -9.49 -8.14 -10.59
C ILE A 348 -10.71 -9.01 -10.90
N SER A 349 -11.92 -8.46 -10.79
CA SER A 349 -13.13 -9.22 -11.13
C SER A 349 -13.23 -9.57 -12.62
N THR A 350 -12.52 -8.84 -13.48
CA THR A 350 -12.52 -9.03 -14.94
C THR A 350 -11.32 -9.83 -15.43
N SER A 351 -10.20 -9.83 -14.71
CA SER A 351 -9.03 -10.66 -15.01
C SER A 351 -9.35 -12.14 -14.75
N GLN A 352 -9.23 -12.99 -15.78
CA GLN A 352 -9.50 -14.44 -15.71
C GLN A 352 -8.51 -15.24 -14.82
N HIS A 353 -7.62 -14.58 -14.08
CA HIS A 353 -6.77 -15.26 -13.11
C HIS A 353 -7.65 -15.72 -11.93
N SER A 354 -8.09 -16.98 -12.00
CA SER A 354 -8.68 -17.67 -10.86
C SER A 354 -7.69 -17.56 -9.71
N ALA A 355 -8.15 -16.99 -8.59
CA ALA A 355 -7.31 -16.73 -7.44
C ALA A 355 -6.53 -17.99 -7.07
N ALA A 356 -5.22 -17.99 -7.26
CA ALA A 356 -4.39 -19.12 -6.86
C ALA A 356 -4.66 -19.39 -5.37
N PRO A 357 -5.00 -20.62 -4.96
CA PRO A 357 -5.27 -20.96 -3.55
C PRO A 357 -4.14 -20.54 -2.61
N ALA A 358 -2.92 -20.40 -3.15
CA ALA A 358 -1.74 -19.91 -2.46
C ALA A 358 -1.90 -18.47 -1.91
N MET A 359 -2.62 -17.58 -2.59
CA MET A 359 -2.81 -16.17 -2.18
C MET A 359 -3.81 -16.01 -1.03
N MET A 360 -4.73 -16.96 -0.84
CA MET A 360 -5.74 -16.86 0.22
C MET A 360 -5.20 -17.25 1.60
N LYS A 361 -4.22 -18.17 1.65
CA LYS A 361 -3.56 -18.57 2.92
C LYS A 361 -2.97 -17.38 3.69
N PRO A 362 -2.16 -16.48 3.10
CA PRO A 362 -1.65 -15.31 3.83
C PRO A 362 -2.74 -14.33 4.22
N VAL A 363 -3.75 -14.10 3.36
CA VAL A 363 -4.87 -13.20 3.68
C VAL A 363 -5.64 -13.71 4.91
N ILE A 364 -6.02 -14.99 4.92
CA ILE A 364 -6.73 -15.62 6.05
C ILE A 364 -5.86 -15.57 7.31
N SER A 365 -4.56 -15.86 7.19
CA SER A 365 -3.64 -15.81 8.33
C SER A 365 -3.56 -14.41 8.96
N ALA A 366 -3.48 -13.36 8.14
CA ALA A 366 -3.46 -11.98 8.61
C ALA A 366 -4.78 -11.58 9.28
N ILE A 367 -5.93 -11.96 8.70
CA ILE A 367 -7.24 -11.72 9.30
C ILE A 367 -7.37 -12.43 10.64
N LEU A 368 -6.92 -13.69 10.73
CA LEU A 368 -6.98 -14.49 11.95
C LEU A 368 -6.13 -13.88 13.07
N VAL A 369 -4.88 -13.50 12.78
CA VAL A 369 -4.02 -12.82 13.77
C VAL A 369 -4.68 -11.55 14.29
N ARG A 370 -5.18 -10.72 13.38
CA ARG A 370 -5.59 -9.35 13.71
C ARG A 370 -7.02 -9.22 14.23
N MET A 371 -7.97 -9.92 13.61
CA MET A 371 -9.41 -9.76 13.89
C MET A 371 -9.95 -10.84 14.80
N VAL A 372 -9.21 -11.93 15.04
CA VAL A 372 -9.62 -13.02 15.93
C VAL A 372 -8.72 -13.10 17.14
N ILE A 373 -7.41 -13.31 16.97
CA ILE A 373 -6.49 -13.51 18.11
C ILE A 373 -6.26 -12.21 18.89
N MET A 374 -6.00 -11.10 18.21
CA MET A 374 -5.63 -9.84 18.87
C MET A 374 -6.68 -9.33 19.88
N PRO A 375 -8.00 -9.37 19.63
CA PRO A 375 -9.00 -9.02 20.64
C PRO A 375 -8.87 -9.77 21.97
N PHE A 376 -8.54 -11.06 21.94
CA PHE A 376 -8.35 -11.85 23.16
C PHE A 376 -7.07 -11.48 23.93
N VAL A 377 -6.11 -10.81 23.29
CA VAL A 377 -4.86 -10.35 23.94
C VAL A 377 -4.96 -8.90 24.38
N VAL A 378 -5.61 -8.05 23.58
CA VAL A 378 -5.83 -6.64 23.90
C VAL A 378 -6.68 -6.48 25.17
N ALA A 379 -7.76 -7.24 25.29
CA ALA A 379 -8.67 -7.15 26.43
C ALA A 379 -7.99 -7.36 27.80
N PRO A 380 -7.25 -8.46 28.07
CA PRO A 380 -6.58 -8.65 29.35
C PRO A 380 -5.49 -7.60 29.62
N ILE A 381 -4.77 -7.14 28.58
CA ILE A 381 -3.77 -6.07 28.74
C ILE A 381 -4.44 -4.77 29.20
N THR A 382 -5.56 -4.39 28.57
CA THR A 382 -6.31 -3.19 28.95
C THR A 382 -6.92 -3.34 30.35
N ILE A 383 -7.50 -4.49 30.69
CA ILE A 383 -8.05 -4.75 32.03
C ILE A 383 -6.95 -4.65 33.10
N ALA A 384 -5.78 -5.24 32.86
CA ALA A 384 -4.65 -5.14 33.77
C ALA A 384 -4.20 -3.67 33.97
N PHE A 385 -4.19 -2.87 32.90
CA PHE A 385 -3.89 -1.45 33.01
C PHE A 385 -4.95 -0.67 33.78
N VAL A 386 -6.24 -1.00 33.64
CA VAL A 386 -7.30 -0.35 34.43
C VAL A 386 -7.12 -0.66 35.92
N VAL A 387 -6.94 -1.94 36.27
CA VAL A 387 -6.85 -2.39 37.67
C VAL A 387 -5.60 -1.87 38.37
N TYR A 388 -4.45 -1.89 37.70
CA TYR A 388 -3.17 -1.55 38.33
C TYR A 388 -2.65 -0.15 37.96
N GLY A 389 -3.08 0.39 36.82
CA GLY A 389 -2.58 1.63 36.25
C GLY A 389 -3.22 2.90 36.81
N ALA A 390 -4.34 2.81 37.52
CA ALA A 390 -4.99 3.96 38.17
C ALA A 390 -4.06 4.73 39.13
N ARG A 391 -3.06 4.05 39.72
CA ARG A 391 -2.05 4.70 40.57
C ARG A 391 -0.95 5.43 39.81
N ILE A 392 -0.81 5.14 38.51
CA ILE A 392 0.33 5.55 37.68
C ILE A 392 -0.09 6.63 36.66
N SER A 393 -1.32 6.55 36.14
CA SER A 393 -1.81 7.50 35.14
C SER A 393 -3.29 7.82 35.32
N LEU A 394 -3.61 9.11 35.22
CA LEU A 394 -4.99 9.60 35.21
C LEU A 394 -5.80 8.99 34.05
N LEU A 395 -5.17 8.72 32.90
CA LEU A 395 -5.84 8.11 31.73
C LEU A 395 -6.40 6.72 32.03
N ALA A 396 -5.84 6.01 33.02
CA ALA A 396 -6.39 4.74 33.43
C ALA A 396 -7.82 4.87 33.94
N THR A 397 -8.23 6.05 34.43
CA THR A 397 -9.59 6.34 34.95
C THR A 397 -10.57 6.87 33.91
N ASP A 398 -10.12 7.21 32.69
CA ASP A 398 -10.99 7.77 31.64
C ASP A 398 -11.67 6.64 30.83
N PRO A 399 -13.01 6.51 30.88
CA PRO A 399 -13.77 5.51 30.11
C PRO A 399 -13.49 5.54 28.60
N VAL A 400 -13.30 6.74 28.05
CA VAL A 400 -13.03 6.95 26.62
C VAL A 400 -11.67 6.38 26.26
N PHE A 401 -10.67 6.60 27.10
CA PHE A 401 -9.33 6.07 26.88
C PHE A 401 -9.34 4.54 26.80
N ILE A 402 -10.00 3.88 27.76
CA ILE A 402 -10.08 2.41 27.86
C ILE A 402 -10.74 1.83 26.62
N THR A 403 -11.92 2.35 26.28
CA THR A 403 -12.67 1.93 25.10
C THR A 403 -11.85 2.13 23.83
N MET A 404 -11.16 3.26 23.70
CA MET A 404 -10.32 3.53 22.54
C MET A 404 -9.10 2.63 22.46
N MET A 405 -8.45 2.26 23.57
CA MET A 405 -7.33 1.31 23.53
C MET A 405 -7.79 -0.08 23.06
N VAL A 406 -8.97 -0.53 23.49
CA VAL A 406 -9.56 -1.79 22.99
C VAL A 406 -9.87 -1.69 21.50
N VAL A 407 -10.55 -0.63 21.06
CA VAL A 407 -10.89 -0.42 19.64
C VAL A 407 -9.64 -0.31 18.76
N LEU A 408 -8.64 0.47 19.17
CA LEU A 408 -7.40 0.68 18.42
C LEU A 408 -6.55 -0.59 18.33
N GLY A 409 -6.46 -1.35 19.42
CA GLY A 409 -5.76 -2.63 19.44
C GLY A 409 -6.40 -3.68 18.53
N CYS A 410 -7.73 -3.65 18.38
CA CYS A 410 -8.50 -4.60 17.58
C CYS A 410 -8.87 -4.06 16.18
N SER A 411 -8.37 -2.88 15.80
CA SER A 411 -8.75 -2.25 14.53
C SER A 411 -8.28 -3.08 13.33
N PRO A 412 -9.03 -3.13 12.23
CA PRO A 412 -8.64 -3.81 10.98
C PRO A 412 -7.35 -3.24 10.38
N THR A 413 -6.75 -3.95 9.43
CA THR A 413 -5.50 -3.53 8.78
C THR A 413 -5.62 -2.16 8.11
N ALA A 414 -4.56 -1.36 8.19
CA ALA A 414 -4.55 -0.01 7.66
C ALA A 414 -4.84 0.01 6.14
N ILE A 415 -5.86 0.79 5.77
CA ILE A 415 -6.25 1.00 4.37
C ILE A 415 -5.07 1.55 3.53
N ASN A 416 -4.24 2.41 4.13
CA ASN A 416 -3.10 3.02 3.45
C ASN A 416 -2.02 2.03 3.01
N LEU A 417 -2.01 0.78 3.51
CA LEU A 417 -1.06 -0.23 3.01
C LEU A 417 -1.30 -0.55 1.53
N VAL A 418 -2.53 -0.40 1.02
CA VAL A 418 -2.83 -0.57 -0.41
C VAL A 418 -2.03 0.37 -1.29
N GLN A 419 -1.74 1.58 -0.81
CA GLN A 419 -0.92 2.53 -1.56
C GLN A 419 0.52 2.05 -1.67
N ILE A 420 1.04 1.44 -0.59
CA ILE A 420 2.42 0.94 -0.55
C ILE A 420 2.56 -0.22 -1.53
N THR A 421 1.62 -1.18 -1.49
CA THR A 421 1.62 -2.33 -2.40
C THR A 421 1.44 -1.92 -3.86
N GLN A 422 0.55 -0.95 -4.13
CA GLN A 422 0.32 -0.43 -5.49
C GLN A 422 1.53 0.32 -6.07
N VAL A 423 2.20 1.14 -5.25
CA VAL A 423 3.37 1.91 -5.72
C VAL A 423 4.59 1.01 -5.91
N ASN A 424 4.73 -0.03 -5.08
CA ASN A 424 5.84 -0.95 -5.17
C ASN A 424 5.61 -2.11 -6.16
N GLY A 425 4.36 -2.34 -6.59
CA GLY A 425 4.03 -3.44 -7.49
C GLY A 425 4.10 -4.83 -6.85
N VAL A 426 3.87 -4.93 -5.53
CA VAL A 426 4.00 -6.19 -4.76
C VAL A 426 2.79 -6.37 -3.86
N PHE A 427 2.27 -7.59 -3.79
CA PHE A 427 1.11 -7.96 -2.97
C PHE A 427 -0.17 -7.17 -3.28
N GLU A 428 -0.31 -6.66 -4.51
CA GLU A 428 -1.46 -5.83 -4.87
C GLU A 428 -2.77 -6.62 -4.72
N GLU A 429 -2.83 -7.83 -5.28
CA GLU A 429 -4.03 -8.68 -5.21
C GLU A 429 -4.35 -9.15 -3.79
N GLU A 430 -3.33 -9.59 -3.05
CA GLU A 430 -3.46 -10.06 -1.67
C GLU A 430 -3.98 -8.93 -0.79
N MET A 431 -3.43 -7.73 -0.94
CA MET A 431 -3.87 -6.55 -0.21
C MET A 431 -5.34 -6.22 -0.53
N LEU A 432 -5.74 -6.27 -1.80
CA LEU A 432 -7.12 -6.00 -2.19
C LEU A 432 -8.11 -7.00 -1.59
N ARG A 433 -7.78 -8.30 -1.65
CA ARG A 433 -8.56 -9.37 -1.02
C ARG A 433 -8.62 -9.19 0.49
N MET A 434 -7.50 -8.83 1.09
CA MET A 434 -7.38 -8.54 2.52
C MET A 434 -8.33 -7.42 2.92
N LEU A 435 -8.32 -6.28 2.23
CA LEU A 435 -9.24 -5.18 2.52
C LEU A 435 -10.71 -5.58 2.27
N PHE A 436 -11.00 -6.31 1.19
CA PHE A 436 -12.35 -6.75 0.88
C PHE A 436 -12.94 -7.62 1.99
N TRP A 437 -12.25 -8.69 2.38
CA TRP A 437 -12.73 -9.60 3.42
C TRP A 437 -12.75 -8.95 4.79
N THR A 438 -11.70 -8.20 5.12
CA THR A 438 -11.58 -7.55 6.43
C THR A 438 -12.66 -6.49 6.59
N TYR A 439 -12.79 -5.54 5.67
CA TYR A 439 -13.74 -4.43 5.81
C TYR A 439 -15.16 -4.75 5.36
N GLY A 440 -15.33 -5.63 4.37
CA GLY A 440 -16.64 -5.98 3.82
C GLY A 440 -17.40 -7.02 4.65
N VAL A 441 -16.69 -7.97 5.27
CA VAL A 441 -17.31 -9.12 5.94
C VAL A 441 -16.98 -9.16 7.43
N VAL A 442 -15.69 -9.17 7.78
CA VAL A 442 -15.24 -9.47 9.15
C VAL A 442 -15.35 -8.26 10.09
N CYS A 443 -15.15 -7.05 9.58
CA CYS A 443 -15.07 -5.83 10.38
C CYS A 443 -16.37 -5.56 11.13
N ILE A 444 -17.53 -5.72 10.50
CA ILE A 444 -18.82 -5.39 11.13
C ILE A 444 -19.06 -6.22 12.41
N PRO A 445 -19.08 -7.56 12.38
CA PRO A 445 -19.33 -8.34 13.59
C PRO A 445 -18.21 -8.19 14.63
N VAL A 446 -16.94 -8.21 14.20
CA VAL A 446 -15.80 -8.12 15.12
C VAL A 446 -15.74 -6.76 15.81
N CYS A 447 -15.90 -5.67 15.06
CA CYS A 447 -15.80 -4.34 15.65
C CYS A 447 -16.99 -4.03 16.56
N THR A 448 -18.16 -4.56 16.24
CA THR A 448 -19.31 -4.51 17.15
C THR A 448 -18.98 -5.22 18.47
N ALA A 449 -18.48 -6.46 18.40
CA ALA A 449 -18.08 -7.21 19.60
C ALA A 449 -16.97 -6.50 20.40
N VAL A 450 -15.99 -5.90 19.71
CA VAL A 450 -14.89 -5.12 20.33
C VAL A 450 -15.40 -3.87 21.05
N VAL A 451 -16.35 -3.14 20.46
CA VAL A 451 -16.97 -1.97 21.12
C VAL A 451 -17.74 -2.40 22.36
N PHE A 452 -18.57 -3.45 22.26
CA PHE A 452 -19.27 -4.00 23.42
C PHE A 452 -18.30 -4.47 24.50
N LEU A 453 -17.19 -5.09 24.12
CA LEU A 453 -16.14 -5.49 25.04
C LEU A 453 -15.52 -4.29 25.76
N GLY A 454 -15.19 -3.21 25.03
CA GLY A 454 -14.68 -1.97 25.61
C GLY A 454 -15.65 -1.36 26.63
N LEU A 455 -16.92 -1.24 26.26
CA LEU A 455 -17.98 -0.74 27.16
C LEU A 455 -18.19 -1.63 28.38
N THR A 456 -18.13 -2.96 28.20
CA THR A 456 -18.28 -3.90 29.32
C THR A 456 -17.11 -3.82 30.30
N ILE A 457 -15.89 -3.58 29.79
CA ILE A 457 -14.71 -3.35 30.64
C ILE A 457 -14.90 -2.09 31.47
N VAL A 458 -15.37 -1.00 30.85
CA VAL A 458 -15.67 0.23 31.58
C VAL A 458 -16.73 -0.02 32.65
N ASP A 459 -17.89 -0.53 32.27
CA ASP A 459 -19.03 -0.75 33.18
C ASP A 459 -18.68 -1.64 34.37
N LYS A 460 -17.97 -2.76 34.15
CA LYS A 460 -17.71 -3.74 35.22
C LYS A 460 -16.46 -3.47 36.04
N VAL A 461 -15.43 -2.88 35.44
CA VAL A 461 -14.10 -2.77 36.08
C VAL A 461 -13.89 -1.38 36.69
N MET A 462 -14.60 -0.34 36.23
CA MET A 462 -14.50 1.00 36.84
C MET A 462 -15.48 1.25 37.97
N LEU A 463 -16.60 0.53 38.03
CA LEU A 463 -17.62 0.74 39.06
C LEU A 463 -17.31 0.01 40.39
N TYR A 464 -16.14 -0.62 40.52
CA TYR A 464 -15.61 -1.27 41.72
C TYR A 464 -14.19 -0.80 42.00
#